data_AF-A0A9Q3B9J1-F1
#
_entry.id   AF-A0A9Q3B9J1-F1
#
_cell.length_a   1.000
_cell.length_b   1.000
_cell.length_c   1.000
_cell.angle_alpha   90.00
_cell.angle_beta   90.00
_cell.angle_gamma   90.00
#
_symmetry.space_group_name_H-M   'P 1'
#
loop_
_entity.id
_entity.type
_entity.pdbx_description
1 polymer ?
#
loop_
_entity_poly.entity_id
_entity_poly.type
_entity_poly.pdbx_seq_one_letter_code
_entity_poly.pdbx_strand_id
1 'polypeptide(L)'
;MVGIKTTQKYSNGTWIWKKTMSFENDKYSVDKDPYEWCLKKSKRLKAIDPQMNIKMRNHKLLTKMPGELEYAVKCRCNQYCTLEDIANTLQEVRKRTNIGK
;
A
#
# COMPACT_ATOMS: atom_id res chain seq x y z
N MET A 1 -38.86 5.93 22.01
CA MET A 1 -37.49 5.42 21.75
C MET A 1 -36.86 6.30 20.68
N VAL A 2 -36.02 7.27 21.07
CA VAL A 2 -35.31 8.13 20.11
C VAL A 2 -34.05 7.39 19.70
N GLY A 3 -34.04 6.80 18.51
CA GLY A 3 -32.87 6.13 17.94
C GLY A 3 -31.79 7.16 17.65
N ILE A 4 -30.82 7.28 18.55
CA ILE A 4 -29.61 8.08 18.35
C ILE A 4 -28.84 7.41 17.20
N LYS A 5 -29.01 7.90 15.97
CA LYS A 5 -28.09 7.63 14.87
C LYS A 5 -26.77 8.32 15.21
N THR A 6 -25.90 7.63 15.94
CA THR A 6 -24.49 8.02 16.04
C THR A 6 -23.88 7.92 14.64
N THR A 7 -23.88 9.03 13.93
CA THR A 7 -23.08 9.25 12.73
C THR A 7 -21.62 9.12 13.14
N GLN A 8 -21.07 7.91 13.08
CA GLN A 8 -19.64 7.68 13.19
C GLN A 8 -18.96 8.39 12.01
N LYS A 9 -18.49 9.60 12.28
CA LYS A 9 -17.85 10.54 11.33
C LYS A 9 -16.61 9.93 10.65
N TYR A 10 -16.03 8.92 11.29
CA TYR A 10 -14.93 8.09 10.82
C TYR A 10 -15.39 6.63 11.01
N SER A 11 -15.24 5.78 9.98
CA SER A 11 -15.72 4.39 9.92
C SER A 11 -17.12 4.12 9.34
N ASN A 12 -17.84 5.14 8.85
CA ASN A 12 -19.03 4.88 8.01
C ASN A 12 -18.63 4.22 6.66
N GLY A 13 -19.47 3.38 6.08
CA GLY A 13 -19.18 2.63 4.84
C GLY A 13 -18.71 3.52 3.68
N THR A 14 -19.24 4.73 3.56
CA THR A 14 -18.81 5.74 2.58
C THR A 14 -17.37 6.24 2.80
N TRP A 15 -16.93 6.35 4.06
CA TRP A 15 -15.56 6.75 4.40
C TRP A 15 -14.56 5.65 4.03
N ILE A 16 -14.91 4.39 4.35
CA ILE A 16 -14.11 3.20 3.98
C ILE A 16 -14.02 3.09 2.45
N TRP A 17 -15.12 3.31 1.74
CA TRP A 17 -15.14 3.32 0.28
C TRP A 17 -14.24 4.41 -0.31
N LYS A 18 -14.33 5.66 0.18
CA LYS A 18 -13.44 6.75 -0.25
C LYS A 18 -11.96 6.44 0.01
N LYS A 19 -11.63 5.81 1.14
CA LYS A 19 -10.26 5.38 1.45
C LYS A 19 -9.79 4.25 0.53
N THR A 20 -10.68 3.31 0.20
CA THR A 20 -10.41 2.23 -0.75
C THR A 20 -10.15 2.77 -2.14
N MET A 21 -11.03 3.64 -2.65
CA MET A 21 -10.83 4.34 -3.93
C MET A 21 -9.54 5.16 -3.97
N SER A 22 -9.20 5.85 -2.87
CA SER A 22 -7.93 6.56 -2.75
C SER A 22 -6.73 5.62 -2.73
N PHE A 23 -6.87 4.41 -2.21
CA PHE A 23 -5.85 3.38 -2.26
C PHE A 23 -5.71 2.82 -3.69
N GLU A 24 -6.83 2.62 -4.38
CA GLU A 24 -6.88 2.04 -5.72
C GLU A 24 -6.32 2.96 -6.81
N ASN A 25 -6.62 4.25 -6.75
CA ASN A 25 -6.16 5.25 -7.72
C ASN A 25 -4.69 5.66 -7.52
N ASP A 26 -4.16 5.53 -6.31
CA ASP A 26 -2.80 5.98 -5.98
C ASP A 26 -1.80 4.87 -6.34
N LYS A 27 -1.48 4.76 -7.63
CA LYS A 27 -0.43 3.87 -8.15
C LYS A 27 0.95 4.36 -7.70
N TYR A 28 1.91 3.45 -7.61
CA TYR A 28 3.30 3.82 -7.36
C TYR A 28 3.88 4.56 -8.57
N SER A 29 4.59 5.67 -8.34
CA SER A 29 5.38 6.38 -9.35
C SER A 29 6.83 6.38 -8.91
N VAL A 30 7.75 6.28 -9.87
CA VAL A 30 9.21 6.29 -9.65
C VAL A 30 9.72 7.60 -9.05
N ASP A 31 8.93 8.68 -9.13
CA ASP A 31 9.24 9.98 -8.52
C ASP A 31 9.01 10.01 -7.00
N LYS A 32 8.20 9.09 -6.46
CA LYS A 32 7.90 9.04 -5.02
C LYS A 32 8.95 8.25 -4.27
N ASP A 33 9.25 8.65 -3.04
CA ASP A 33 10.09 7.85 -2.17
C ASP A 33 9.41 6.51 -1.85
N PRO A 34 10.10 5.36 -2.08
CA PRO A 34 9.52 4.04 -1.85
C PRO A 34 9.08 3.79 -0.41
N TYR A 35 9.87 4.29 0.54
CA TYR A 35 9.64 4.07 1.96
C TYR A 35 8.43 4.88 2.42
N GLU A 36 8.36 6.16 2.07
CA GLU A 36 7.20 7.00 2.35
C GLU A 36 5.92 6.46 1.71
N TRP A 37 6.00 6.00 0.46
CA TRP A 37 4.85 5.42 -0.23
C TRP A 37 4.38 4.13 0.43
N CYS A 38 5.29 3.19 0.74
CA CYS A 38 4.96 1.93 1.42
C CYS A 38 4.33 2.20 2.80
N LEU A 39 4.89 3.13 3.58
CA LEU A 39 4.33 3.53 4.88
C LEU A 39 2.93 4.14 4.74
N LYS A 40 2.74 5.06 3.80
CA LYS A 40 1.43 5.72 3.56
C LYS A 40 0.37 4.70 3.16
N LYS A 41 0.71 3.75 2.31
CA LYS A 41 -0.17 2.66 1.88
C LYS A 41 -0.48 1.69 3.00
N SER A 42 0.52 1.30 3.79
CA SER A 42 0.33 0.46 4.96
C SER A 42 -0.60 1.10 5.98
N LYS A 43 -0.41 2.40 6.28
CA LYS A 43 -1.32 3.15 7.17
C LYS A 43 -2.74 3.19 6.63
N ARG A 44 -2.93 3.37 5.32
CA ARG A 44 -4.26 3.33 4.68
C ARG A 44 -4.89 1.93 4.76
N LEU A 45 -4.13 0.87 4.52
CA LEU A 45 -4.63 -0.51 4.63
C LEU A 45 -5.01 -0.85 6.07
N LYS A 46 -4.18 -0.49 7.06
CA LYS A 46 -4.53 -0.63 8.49
C LYS A 46 -5.77 0.18 8.88
N ALA A 47 -5.98 1.34 8.27
CA ALA A 47 -7.16 2.17 8.53
C ALA A 47 -8.45 1.64 7.87
N ILE A 48 -8.32 0.88 6.78
CA ILE A 48 -9.45 0.21 6.11
C ILE A 48 -9.77 -1.12 6.81
N ASP A 49 -8.72 -1.89 7.14
CA ASP A 49 -8.82 -3.21 7.72
C ASP A 49 -7.68 -3.42 8.73
N PRO A 50 -7.90 -3.12 10.02
CA PRO A 50 -6.87 -3.22 11.05
C PRO A 50 -6.45 -4.68 11.35
N GLN A 51 -7.29 -5.67 11.02
CA GLN A 51 -6.99 -7.09 11.17
C GLN A 51 -6.34 -7.72 9.92
N MET A 52 -5.92 -6.90 8.94
CA MET A 52 -5.36 -7.41 7.69
C MET A 52 -4.08 -8.22 7.90
N ASN A 53 -4.07 -9.45 7.40
CA ASN A 53 -2.89 -10.31 7.43
C ASN A 53 -1.74 -9.68 6.60
N ILE A 54 -0.51 -9.87 7.06
CA ILE A 54 0.73 -9.38 6.43
C ILE A 54 0.80 -9.78 4.96
N LYS A 55 0.46 -11.04 4.64
CA LYS A 55 0.43 -11.55 3.27
C LYS A 55 -0.55 -10.79 2.38
N MET A 56 -1.75 -10.52 2.90
CA MET A 56 -2.81 -9.84 2.15
C MET A 56 -2.48 -8.35 1.94
N ARG A 57 -1.89 -7.71 2.95
CA ARG A 57 -1.34 -6.35 2.85
C ARG A 57 -0.26 -6.27 1.78
N ASN A 58 0.71 -7.19 1.81
CA ASN A 58 1.81 -7.23 0.86
C ASN A 58 1.29 -7.46 -0.56
N HIS A 59 0.37 -8.42 -0.74
CA HIS A 59 -0.25 -8.66 -2.03
C HIS A 59 -0.94 -7.40 -2.58
N LYS A 60 -1.80 -6.74 -1.77
CA LYS A 60 -2.47 -5.49 -2.17
C LYS A 60 -1.48 -4.36 -2.50
N LEU A 61 -0.37 -4.28 -1.77
CA LEU A 61 0.67 -3.28 -2.01
C LEU A 61 1.37 -3.51 -3.35
N LEU A 62 1.73 -4.77 -3.64
CA LEU A 62 2.40 -5.20 -4.87
C LEU A 62 1.53 -4.97 -6.10
N THR A 63 0.23 -5.26 -6.05
CA THR A 63 -0.72 -5.02 -7.16
C THR A 63 -0.86 -3.53 -7.52
N LYS A 64 -0.38 -2.61 -6.67
CA LYS A 64 -0.41 -1.16 -6.95
C LYS A 64 0.91 -0.63 -7.51
N MET A 65 1.89 -1.51 -7.71
CA MET A 65 3.12 -1.22 -8.44
C MET A 65 2.89 -1.49 -9.94
N PRO A 66 3.60 -0.80 -10.84
CA PRO A 66 3.60 -1.20 -12.25
C PRO A 66 4.22 -2.60 -12.38
N GLY A 67 3.74 -3.39 -13.34
CA GLY A 67 4.01 -4.84 -13.41
C GLY A 67 5.49 -5.24 -13.38
N GLU A 68 6.39 -4.43 -13.95
CA GLU A 68 7.84 -4.67 -13.88
C GLU A 68 8.39 -4.53 -12.45
N LEU A 69 7.93 -3.52 -11.70
CA LEU A 69 8.28 -3.34 -10.29
C LEU A 69 7.62 -4.43 -9.42
N GLU A 70 6.37 -4.77 -9.70
CA GLU A 70 5.68 -5.86 -9.01
C GLU A 70 6.46 -7.17 -9.13
N TYR A 71 6.87 -7.53 -10.36
CA TYR A 71 7.65 -8.73 -10.62
C TYR A 71 9.04 -8.67 -9.96
N ALA A 72 9.75 -7.54 -10.10
CA ALA A 72 11.07 -7.35 -9.51
C ALA A 72 11.07 -7.46 -7.98
N VAL A 73 10.03 -6.96 -7.33
CA VAL A 73 9.85 -7.08 -5.87
C VAL A 73 9.41 -8.49 -5.50
N LYS A 74 8.49 -9.13 -6.23
CA LYS A 74 8.10 -10.53 -5.97
C LYS A 74 9.26 -11.52 -6.09
N CYS A 75 10.19 -11.29 -7.00
CA CYS A 75 11.40 -12.11 -7.13
C CYS A 75 12.38 -11.94 -5.95
N ARG A 76 12.35 -10.81 -5.24
CA ARG A 76 13.30 -10.47 -4.18
C ARG A 76 12.70 -10.55 -2.76
N CYS A 77 11.39 -10.37 -2.61
CA CYS A 77 10.67 -10.42 -1.34
C CYS A 77 9.81 -11.67 -1.22
N ASN A 78 9.88 -12.32 -0.06
CA ASN A 78 8.97 -13.38 0.34
C ASN A 78 7.57 -12.83 0.69
N GLN A 79 6.57 -13.69 0.70
CA GLN A 79 5.15 -13.38 0.95
C GLN A 79 4.91 -12.73 2.34
N TYR A 80 5.82 -12.98 3.27
CA TYR A 80 5.80 -12.49 4.65
C TYR A 80 6.79 -11.35 4.90
N CYS A 81 7.40 -10.77 3.86
CA CYS A 81 8.36 -9.69 4.00
C CYS A 81 7.79 -8.48 4.76
N THR A 82 8.68 -7.79 5.46
CA THR A 82 8.33 -6.56 6.16
C THR A 82 8.15 -5.44 5.14
N LEU A 83 7.44 -4.37 5.51
CA LEU A 83 7.34 -3.18 4.68
C LEU A 83 8.72 -2.58 4.36
N GLU A 84 9.67 -2.73 5.27
CA GLU A 84 11.05 -2.30 5.11
C GLU A 84 11.76 -3.09 4.01
N ASP A 85 11.61 -4.42 3.97
CA ASP A 85 12.15 -5.25 2.90
C ASP A 85 11.63 -4.81 1.52
N ILE A 86 10.32 -4.56 1.43
CA ILE A 86 9.68 -4.11 0.19
C ILE A 86 10.18 -2.72 -0.21
N ALA A 87 10.28 -1.79 0.74
CA ALA A 87 10.77 -0.44 0.50
C ALA A 87 12.25 -0.43 0.09
N ASN A 88 13.09 -1.23 0.74
CA ASN A 88 14.50 -1.37 0.42
C ASN A 88 14.68 -1.98 -0.98
N THR A 89 13.91 -3.03 -1.29
CA THR A 89 13.88 -3.64 -2.63
C THR A 89 13.46 -2.64 -3.70
N LEU A 90 12.41 -1.85 -3.45
CA LEU A 90 12.00 -0.79 -4.37
C LEU A 90 13.08 0.29 -4.54
N GLN A 91 13.77 0.69 -3.47
CA GLN A 91 14.90 1.62 -3.56
C GLN A 91 16.04 1.04 -4.40
N GLU A 92 16.36 -0.24 -4.22
CA GLU A 92 17.39 -0.93 -5.00
C GLU A 92 17.01 -1.00 -6.48
N VAL A 93 15.76 -1.40 -6.78
CA VAL A 93 15.28 -1.44 -8.17
C VAL A 93 15.29 -0.05 -8.78
N ARG A 94 14.81 0.98 -8.06
CA ARG A 94 14.87 2.38 -8.51
C ARG A 94 16.31 2.81 -8.82
N LYS A 95 17.27 2.50 -7.94
CA LYS A 95 18.70 2.79 -8.17
C LYS A 95 19.22 2.08 -9.43
N ARG A 96 18.90 0.80 -9.61
CA ARG A 96 19.30 0.01 -10.78
C ARG A 96 18.69 0.53 -12.08
N THR A 97 17.43 0.94 -12.08
CA THR A 97 16.78 1.52 -13.27
C THR A 97 17.33 2.90 -13.60
N ASN A 98 17.85 3.64 -12.62
CA ASN A 98 18.44 4.97 -12.82
C ASN A 98 19.95 4.95 -13.14
N ILE A 99 20.60 3.77 -13.13
CA ILE A 99 22.03 3.59 -13.48
C ILE A 99 22.30 3.83 -14.99
N GLY A 100 21.27 4.13 -15.79
CA GLY A 100 21.41 4.43 -17.22
C GLY A 100 21.29 5.90 -17.63
N LYS A 101 21.29 6.86 -16.68
CA LYS A 101 21.23 8.31 -16.98
C LYS A 101 22.46 9.05 -16.52
#